data_AF-V4LIH8-F1
#
_entry.id   AF-V4LIH8-F1
#
_cell.length_a   1.000
_cell.length_b   1.000
_cell.length_c   1.000
_cell.angle_alpha   90.00
_cell.angle_beta   90.00
_cell.angle_gamma   90.00
#
_symmetry.space_group_name_H-M   'P 1'
#
loop_
_entity.id
_entity.type
_entity.pdbx_description
1 polymer ?
#
loop_
_entity_poly.entity_id
_entity_poly.type
_entity_poly.pdbx_seq_one_letter_code
_entity_poly.pdbx_strand_id
1 'polypeptide(L)'
;KVVTRNPSHGSNIDVHISRHKPDTNAASGAKVDAEEKKSMLSRERFTAVVTTLFVWSLAGALFGGLFIGLYQVLTVLGLSDWQPVVVGSVAAAMTTAAFYSAMPVAMVGAAAGVVASIGYLIVFGQRVELSTIAITATSAGLIAGSFYSWMVRRNARPLAETLTGLLAGLGAGVILSVVLMLYPQPVGPLVMAAGIVALVGALFQLNEHWIVQACHGWLPDGLAAPLVSALIAGVIGASIWIMGGTAAAALDMETKDAIERVLNDIPLGFLGGLLGGVVTGMVLELLGFRIENHEMV
;
A
#
# COMPACT_ATOMS: atom_id res chain seq x y z
N LYS A 1 59.68 44.29 51.75
CA LYS A 1 61.16 44.23 51.77
C LYS A 1 61.63 44.48 50.34
N VAL A 2 62.09 45.70 50.07
CA VAL A 2 62.61 46.14 48.76
C VAL A 2 64.00 45.55 48.57
N VAL A 3 64.26 44.90 47.43
CA VAL A 3 65.62 44.74 46.90
C VAL A 3 65.55 44.86 45.37
N THR A 4 66.05 45.98 44.87
CA THR A 4 66.47 46.21 43.49
C THR A 4 67.95 45.85 43.33
N ARG A 5 68.32 45.14 42.24
CA ARG A 5 69.64 45.32 41.59
C ARG A 5 69.65 44.76 40.15
N ASN A 6 69.71 45.71 39.23
CA ASN A 6 70.39 45.87 37.91
C ASN A 6 70.92 44.67 37.07
N PRO A 7 71.10 44.90 35.75
CA PRO A 7 71.13 43.92 34.66
C PRO A 7 72.54 43.55 34.19
N SER A 8 72.63 42.50 33.40
CA SER A 8 73.66 42.38 32.37
C SER A 8 73.33 41.27 31.36
N HIS A 9 73.82 41.50 30.14
CA HIS A 9 74.08 40.56 29.05
C HIS A 9 72.98 40.30 28.02
N GLY A 10 73.24 40.87 26.84
CA GLY A 10 72.56 40.59 25.61
C GLY A 10 72.81 39.16 25.13
N SER A 11 71.79 38.63 24.48
CA SER A 11 71.84 37.47 23.62
C SER A 11 71.01 37.83 22.40
N ASN A 12 71.68 37.94 21.25
CA ASN A 12 71.03 37.95 19.95
C ASN A 12 70.34 36.60 19.77
N ILE A 13 69.01 36.61 19.78
CA ILE A 13 68.20 35.46 19.37
C ILE A 13 67.89 35.68 17.89
N ASP A 14 68.68 35.03 17.02
CA ASP A 14 68.34 34.85 15.61
C ASP A 14 67.10 33.95 15.53
N VAL A 15 65.95 34.57 15.28
CA VAL A 15 64.69 33.87 15.02
C VAL A 15 64.73 33.36 13.58
N HIS A 16 65.12 32.10 13.41
CA HIS A 16 65.03 31.41 12.12
C HIS A 16 63.56 31.08 11.84
N ILE A 17 62.86 31.99 11.15
CA ILE A 17 61.49 31.76 10.65
C ILE A 17 61.58 30.77 9.48
N SER A 18 61.49 29.48 9.78
CA SER A 18 61.15 28.45 8.79
C SER A 18 59.75 28.74 8.26
N ARG A 19 59.66 29.34 7.07
CA ARG A 19 58.42 29.39 6.29
C ARG A 19 58.03 27.96 5.93
N HIS A 20 57.15 27.37 6.72
CA HIS A 20 56.44 26.15 6.36
C HIS A 20 55.61 26.47 5.12
N LYS A 21 56.03 25.95 3.97
CA LYS A 21 55.26 25.99 2.73
C LYS A 21 53.94 25.23 3.01
N PRO A 22 52.76 25.82 2.81
CA PRO A 22 51.51 25.10 3.02
C PRO A 22 51.44 23.94 2.03
N ASP A 23 51.23 22.73 2.55
CA ASP A 23 51.13 21.50 1.78
C ASP A 23 49.94 21.59 0.82
N THR A 24 50.22 21.90 -0.44
CA THR A 24 49.26 21.94 -1.55
C THR A 24 48.56 20.58 -1.76
N ASN A 25 49.09 19.51 -1.19
CA ASN A 25 48.54 18.16 -1.28
C ASN A 25 47.30 17.95 -0.39
N ALA A 26 47.21 18.63 0.76
CA ALA A 26 46.08 18.49 1.67
C ALA A 26 44.77 19.10 1.11
N ALA A 27 44.88 20.20 0.36
CA ALA A 27 43.75 20.84 -0.31
C ALA A 27 43.26 20.04 -1.53
N SER A 28 44.13 19.24 -2.15
CA SER A 28 43.78 18.34 -3.25
C SER A 28 43.02 17.11 -2.75
N GLY A 29 43.48 16.48 -1.65
CA GLY A 29 42.79 15.34 -1.02
C GLY A 29 41.39 15.70 -0.52
N ALA A 30 41.24 16.82 0.19
CA ALA A 30 39.93 17.24 0.70
C ALA A 30 38.90 17.55 -0.40
N LYS A 31 39.34 17.96 -1.61
CA LYS A 31 38.44 18.14 -2.76
C LYS A 31 38.00 16.81 -3.36
N VAL A 32 38.91 15.85 -3.47
CA VAL A 32 38.61 14.51 -3.98
C VAL A 32 37.65 13.80 -3.02
N ASP A 33 37.90 13.86 -1.71
CA ASP A 33 37.03 13.26 -0.68
C ASP A 33 35.64 13.93 -0.66
N ALA A 34 35.55 15.25 -0.89
CA ALA A 34 34.29 15.97 -0.96
C ALA A 34 33.48 15.66 -2.22
N GLU A 35 34.14 15.50 -3.38
CA GLU A 35 33.47 15.06 -4.61
C GLU A 35 33.03 13.61 -4.53
N GLU A 36 33.87 12.72 -3.99
CA GLU A 36 33.53 11.32 -3.79
C GLU A 36 32.33 11.17 -2.85
N LYS A 37 32.34 11.86 -1.71
CA LYS A 37 31.23 11.87 -0.76
C LYS A 37 29.94 12.46 -1.36
N LYS A 38 30.04 13.52 -2.18
CA LYS A 38 28.89 14.10 -2.89
C LYS A 38 28.33 13.13 -3.93
N SER A 39 29.20 12.41 -4.64
CA SER A 39 28.79 11.39 -5.62
C SER A 39 28.12 10.19 -4.95
N MET A 40 28.63 9.73 -3.81
CA MET A 40 28.05 8.64 -3.00
C MET A 40 26.67 9.04 -2.48
N LEU A 41 26.54 10.22 -1.85
CA LEU A 41 25.26 10.76 -1.38
C LEU A 41 24.24 10.95 -2.51
N SER A 42 24.68 11.36 -3.70
CA SER A 42 23.80 11.50 -4.87
C SER A 42 23.31 10.14 -5.37
N ARG A 43 24.17 9.12 -5.34
CA ARG A 43 23.84 7.76 -5.79
C ARG A 43 22.91 7.05 -4.80
N GLU A 44 23.13 7.21 -3.50
CA GLU A 44 22.24 6.74 -2.44
C GLU A 44 20.86 7.36 -2.56
N ARG A 45 20.79 8.69 -2.70
CA ARG A 45 19.50 9.40 -2.92
C ARG A 45 18.79 8.89 -4.16
N PHE A 46 19.49 8.78 -5.29
CA PHE A 46 18.88 8.27 -6.51
C PHE A 46 18.37 6.83 -6.35
N THR A 47 19.14 5.98 -5.66
CA THR A 47 18.75 4.59 -5.40
C THR A 47 17.49 4.52 -4.51
N ALA A 48 17.42 5.35 -3.47
CA ALA A 48 16.26 5.43 -2.58
C ALA A 48 15.00 5.87 -3.34
N VAL A 49 15.12 6.87 -4.22
CA VAL A 49 14.01 7.37 -5.06
C VAL A 49 13.52 6.30 -6.03
N VAL A 50 14.43 5.68 -6.77
CA VAL A 50 14.08 4.63 -7.74
C VAL A 50 13.43 3.44 -7.03
N THR A 51 13.95 3.04 -5.87
CA THR A 51 13.38 1.94 -5.08
C THR A 51 11.98 2.30 -4.59
N THR A 52 11.79 3.51 -4.09
CA THR A 52 10.48 4.00 -3.62
C THR A 52 9.47 4.00 -4.78
N LEU A 53 9.81 4.60 -5.91
CA LEU A 53 8.92 4.62 -7.08
C LEU A 53 8.59 3.22 -7.57
N PHE A 54 9.56 2.31 -7.57
CA PHE A 54 9.36 0.92 -8.00
C PHE A 54 8.40 0.17 -7.07
N VAL A 55 8.62 0.25 -5.75
CA VAL A 55 7.77 -0.41 -4.74
C VAL A 55 6.34 0.14 -4.79
N TRP A 56 6.19 1.46 -4.84
CA TRP A 56 4.87 2.10 -4.89
C TRP A 56 4.14 1.81 -6.19
N SER A 57 4.86 1.76 -7.32
CA SER A 57 4.26 1.37 -8.60
C SER A 57 3.76 -0.07 -8.56
N LEU A 58 4.56 -1.03 -8.05
CA LEU A 58 4.16 -2.43 -7.95
C LEU A 58 2.95 -2.61 -7.02
N ALA A 59 2.97 -1.96 -5.85
CA ALA A 59 1.85 -1.98 -4.90
C ALA A 59 0.59 -1.35 -5.52
N GLY A 60 0.76 -0.23 -6.23
CA GLY A 60 -0.30 0.45 -6.96
C GLY A 60 -0.91 -0.44 -8.05
N ALA A 61 -0.09 -1.21 -8.77
CA ALA A 61 -0.55 -2.12 -9.81
C ALA A 61 -1.45 -3.23 -9.27
N LEU A 62 -1.04 -3.85 -8.15
CA LEU A 62 -1.83 -4.87 -7.46
C LEU A 62 -3.15 -4.29 -6.96
N PHE A 63 -3.10 -3.10 -6.33
CA PHE A 63 -4.30 -2.41 -5.88
C PHE A 63 -5.23 -2.08 -7.05
N GLY A 64 -4.70 -1.46 -8.12
CA GLY A 64 -5.50 -0.99 -9.25
C GLY A 64 -6.19 -2.13 -9.99
N GLY A 65 -5.49 -3.25 -10.19
CA GLY A 65 -6.07 -4.47 -10.74
C GLY A 65 -7.17 -5.04 -9.85
N LEU A 66 -6.92 -5.12 -8.53
CA LEU A 66 -7.90 -5.60 -7.56
C LEU A 66 -9.14 -4.69 -7.50
N PHE A 67 -8.94 -3.37 -7.47
CA PHE A 67 -10.01 -2.38 -7.45
C PHE A 67 -10.90 -2.49 -8.69
N ILE A 68 -10.32 -2.51 -9.89
CA ILE A 68 -11.12 -2.62 -11.13
C ILE A 68 -11.82 -3.98 -11.22
N GLY A 69 -11.14 -5.07 -10.83
CA GLY A 69 -11.77 -6.39 -10.76
C GLY A 69 -12.99 -6.39 -9.82
N LEU A 70 -12.85 -5.82 -8.62
CA LEU A 70 -13.95 -5.70 -7.66
C LEU A 70 -15.04 -4.76 -8.14
N TYR A 71 -14.68 -3.61 -8.72
CA TYR A 71 -15.63 -2.66 -9.30
C TYR A 71 -16.53 -3.35 -10.33
N GLN A 72 -15.93 -4.11 -11.25
CA GLN A 72 -16.70 -4.84 -12.26
C GLN A 72 -17.58 -5.93 -11.62
N VAL A 73 -17.05 -6.73 -10.70
CA VAL A 73 -17.84 -7.73 -9.96
C VAL A 73 -19.02 -7.10 -9.20
N LEU A 74 -18.82 -5.95 -8.56
CA LEU A 74 -19.85 -5.22 -7.83
C LEU A 74 -20.93 -4.65 -8.77
N THR A 75 -20.55 -4.20 -9.96
CA THR A 75 -21.54 -3.79 -10.98
C THR A 75 -22.38 -4.98 -11.47
N VAL A 76 -21.78 -6.18 -11.58
CA VAL A 76 -22.51 -7.42 -11.93
C VAL A 76 -23.47 -7.84 -10.81
N LEU A 77 -23.15 -7.56 -9.55
CA LEU A 77 -24.05 -7.74 -8.40
C LEU A 77 -25.21 -6.73 -8.37
N GLY A 78 -25.29 -5.80 -9.32
CA GLY A 78 -26.38 -4.83 -9.44
C GLY A 78 -26.19 -3.56 -8.61
N LEU A 79 -25.00 -3.31 -8.07
CA LEU A 79 -24.69 -2.03 -7.42
C LEU A 79 -24.55 -0.94 -8.50
N SER A 80 -25.23 0.19 -8.32
CA SER A 80 -25.22 1.31 -9.27
C SER A 80 -24.47 2.53 -8.75
N ASP A 81 -24.08 3.39 -9.69
CA ASP A 81 -23.57 4.74 -9.47
C ASP A 81 -22.25 4.78 -8.66
N TRP A 82 -22.32 5.26 -7.43
CA TRP A 82 -21.17 5.47 -6.55
C TRP A 82 -20.83 4.24 -5.71
N GLN A 83 -21.76 3.30 -5.56
CA GLN A 83 -21.59 2.17 -4.64
C GLN A 83 -20.43 1.24 -5.05
N PRO A 84 -20.25 0.84 -6.33
CA PRO A 84 -19.13 -0.01 -6.73
C PRO A 84 -17.78 0.67 -6.50
N VAL A 85 -17.70 1.99 -6.66
CA VAL A 85 -16.48 2.77 -6.44
C VAL A 85 -16.09 2.76 -4.97
N VAL A 86 -17.03 3.07 -4.08
CA VAL A 86 -16.79 3.11 -2.63
C VAL A 86 -16.53 1.72 -2.07
N VAL A 87 -17.36 0.74 -2.39
CA VAL A 87 -17.21 -0.63 -1.87
C VAL A 87 -15.95 -1.27 -2.45
N GLY A 88 -15.67 -1.06 -3.74
CA GLY A 88 -14.46 -1.55 -4.40
C GLY A 88 -13.19 -0.94 -3.80
N SER A 89 -13.17 0.36 -3.53
CA SER A 89 -11.98 1.02 -2.95
C SER A 89 -11.75 0.58 -1.51
N VAL A 90 -12.81 0.44 -0.71
CA VAL A 90 -12.74 -0.10 0.65
C VAL A 90 -12.22 -1.53 0.65
N ALA A 91 -12.82 -2.39 -0.18
CA ALA A 91 -12.44 -3.79 -0.25
C ALA A 91 -11.00 -3.96 -0.73
N ALA A 92 -10.58 -3.23 -1.76
CA ALA A 92 -9.22 -3.25 -2.27
C ALA A 92 -8.22 -2.76 -1.21
N ALA A 93 -8.46 -1.60 -0.59
CA ALA A 93 -7.56 -1.01 0.40
C ALA A 93 -7.42 -1.85 1.66
N MET A 94 -8.54 -2.36 2.18
CA MET A 94 -8.53 -3.21 3.35
C MET A 94 -7.84 -4.55 3.05
N THR A 95 -8.06 -5.14 1.88
CA THR A 95 -7.40 -6.37 1.45
C THR A 95 -5.89 -6.17 1.36
N THR A 96 -5.42 -5.14 0.66
CA THR A 96 -3.98 -4.85 0.55
C THR A 96 -3.35 -4.59 1.92
N ALA A 97 -4.00 -3.78 2.77
CA ALA A 97 -3.49 -3.51 4.11
C ALA A 97 -3.41 -4.78 4.96
N ALA A 98 -4.42 -5.65 4.87
CA ALA A 98 -4.46 -6.91 5.62
C ALA A 98 -3.38 -7.91 5.22
N PHE A 99 -3.02 -8.01 3.94
CA PHE A 99 -1.93 -8.89 3.50
C PHE A 99 -0.56 -8.42 4.01
N TYR A 100 -0.34 -7.10 4.12
CA TYR A 100 0.93 -6.56 4.63
C TYR A 100 1.02 -6.54 6.15
N SER A 101 -0.06 -6.15 6.85
CA SER A 101 -0.03 -5.93 8.31
C SER A 101 -0.50 -7.15 9.11
N ALA A 102 -1.52 -7.87 8.63
CA ALA A 102 -2.21 -8.95 9.33
C ALA A 102 -2.15 -10.27 8.54
N MET A 103 -0.98 -10.58 7.97
CA MET A 103 -0.77 -11.70 7.05
C MET A 103 -1.39 -13.03 7.51
N PRO A 104 -1.26 -13.47 8.78
CA PRO A 104 -1.86 -14.74 9.21
C PRO A 104 -3.40 -14.74 9.10
N VAL A 105 -4.06 -13.64 9.44
CA VAL A 105 -5.53 -13.50 9.33
C VAL A 105 -5.94 -13.51 7.86
N ALA A 106 -5.18 -12.81 7.02
CA ALA A 106 -5.41 -12.77 5.59
C ALA A 106 -5.30 -14.16 4.95
N MET A 107 -4.29 -14.94 5.35
CA MET A 107 -4.12 -16.34 4.92
C MET A 107 -5.28 -17.23 5.36
N VAL A 108 -5.77 -17.08 6.59
CA VAL A 108 -6.94 -17.83 7.09
C VAL A 108 -8.19 -17.49 6.26
N GLY A 109 -8.44 -16.21 6.00
CA GLY A 109 -9.55 -15.78 5.14
C GLY A 109 -9.43 -16.31 3.71
N ALA A 110 -8.23 -16.23 3.13
CA ALA A 110 -7.99 -16.74 1.78
C ALA A 110 -8.22 -18.27 1.71
N ALA A 111 -7.68 -19.03 2.67
CA ALA A 111 -7.88 -20.47 2.74
C ALA A 111 -9.36 -20.84 2.93
N ALA A 112 -10.07 -20.13 3.81
CA ALA A 112 -11.51 -20.32 4.00
C ALA A 112 -12.30 -20.03 2.72
N GLY A 113 -11.99 -18.94 2.02
CA GLY A 113 -12.59 -18.58 0.75
C GLY A 113 -12.37 -19.64 -0.33
N VAL A 114 -11.14 -20.14 -0.47
CA VAL A 114 -10.81 -21.21 -1.43
C VAL A 114 -11.59 -22.48 -1.10
N VAL A 115 -11.53 -22.95 0.15
CA VAL A 115 -12.20 -24.20 0.56
C VAL A 115 -13.71 -24.10 0.39
N ALA A 116 -14.32 -22.98 0.80
CA ALA A 116 -15.76 -22.77 0.67
C ALA A 116 -16.20 -22.69 -0.80
N SER A 117 -15.44 -21.99 -1.64
CA SER A 117 -15.76 -21.83 -3.07
C SER A 117 -15.61 -23.13 -3.84
N ILE A 118 -14.52 -23.88 -3.60
CA ILE A 118 -14.30 -25.20 -4.21
C ILE A 118 -15.37 -26.18 -3.69
N GLY A 119 -15.64 -26.17 -2.38
CA GLY A 119 -16.69 -27.00 -1.78
C GLY A 119 -18.07 -26.72 -2.38
N TYR A 120 -18.41 -25.45 -2.59
CA TYR A 120 -19.63 -25.04 -3.28
C TYR A 120 -19.69 -25.63 -4.70
N LEU A 121 -18.63 -25.50 -5.49
CA LEU A 121 -18.58 -26.05 -6.85
C LEU A 121 -18.68 -27.58 -6.89
N ILE A 122 -18.14 -28.28 -5.88
CA ILE A 122 -18.25 -29.74 -5.76
C ILE A 122 -19.69 -30.16 -5.45
N VAL A 123 -20.36 -29.47 -4.53
CA VAL A 123 -21.71 -29.86 -4.05
C VAL A 123 -22.81 -29.46 -5.03
N PHE A 124 -22.75 -28.23 -5.56
CA PHE A 124 -23.81 -27.65 -6.38
C PHE A 124 -23.50 -27.71 -7.89
N GLY A 125 -22.35 -28.26 -8.27
CA GLY A 125 -21.89 -28.37 -9.66
C GLY A 125 -21.47 -27.03 -10.27
N GLN A 126 -21.40 -26.95 -11.60
CA GLN A 126 -21.05 -25.74 -12.36
C GLN A 126 -22.18 -24.68 -12.42
N ARG A 127 -23.12 -24.65 -11.47
CA ARG A 127 -24.08 -23.53 -11.35
C ARG A 127 -23.41 -22.38 -10.60
N VAL A 128 -22.76 -21.53 -11.40
CA VAL A 128 -21.85 -20.48 -10.93
C VAL A 128 -22.62 -19.17 -10.73
N GLU A 129 -23.40 -19.10 -9.64
CA GLU A 129 -24.06 -17.86 -9.23
C GLU A 129 -23.13 -17.04 -8.32
N LEU A 130 -22.87 -15.77 -8.70
CA LEU A 130 -21.90 -14.89 -8.03
C LEU A 130 -22.29 -14.59 -6.58
N SER A 131 -23.57 -14.31 -6.34
CA SER A 131 -24.11 -14.02 -5.01
C SER A 131 -23.88 -15.19 -4.05
N THR A 132 -24.22 -16.40 -4.48
CA THR A 132 -24.17 -17.60 -3.63
C THR A 132 -22.72 -17.99 -3.30
N ILE A 133 -21.81 -17.97 -4.27
CA ILE A 133 -20.39 -18.27 -4.01
C ILE A 133 -19.73 -17.19 -3.15
N ALA A 134 -20.06 -15.91 -3.35
CA ALA A 134 -19.55 -14.83 -2.51
C ALA A 134 -20.07 -14.94 -1.08
N ILE A 135 -21.38 -15.17 -0.88
CA ILE A 135 -21.98 -15.31 0.46
C ILE A 135 -21.40 -16.51 1.20
N THR A 136 -21.25 -17.66 0.53
CA THR A 136 -20.69 -18.86 1.15
C THR A 136 -19.22 -18.65 1.52
N ALA A 137 -18.42 -18.04 0.65
CA ALA A 137 -17.03 -17.72 0.93
C ALA A 137 -16.90 -16.71 2.07
N THR A 138 -17.64 -15.60 2.04
CA THR A 138 -17.64 -14.58 3.11
C THR A 138 -18.09 -15.17 4.44
N SER A 139 -19.12 -16.04 4.45
CA SER A 139 -19.58 -16.71 5.67
C SER A 139 -18.51 -17.64 6.24
N ALA A 140 -17.83 -18.40 5.39
CA ALA A 140 -16.74 -19.26 5.81
C ALA A 140 -15.55 -18.46 6.37
N GLY A 141 -15.19 -17.35 5.72
CA GLY A 141 -14.18 -16.41 6.22
C GLY A 141 -14.56 -15.81 7.57
N LEU A 142 -15.83 -15.43 7.76
CA LEU A 142 -16.31 -14.91 9.04
C LEU A 142 -16.17 -15.94 10.16
N ILE A 143 -16.55 -17.19 9.90
CA ILE A 143 -16.40 -18.30 10.86
C ILE A 143 -14.91 -18.56 11.17
N ALA A 144 -14.08 -18.64 10.14
CA ALA A 144 -12.65 -18.91 10.28
C ALA A 144 -11.92 -17.79 11.03
N GLY A 145 -12.20 -16.53 10.70
CA GLY A 145 -11.65 -15.36 11.38
C GLY A 145 -12.14 -15.24 12.83
N SER A 146 -13.39 -15.63 13.11
CA SER A 146 -13.91 -15.71 14.49
C SER A 146 -13.14 -16.75 15.30
N PHE A 147 -12.93 -17.94 14.74
CA PHE A 147 -12.14 -18.99 15.38
C PHE A 147 -10.69 -18.56 15.61
N TYR A 148 -10.08 -17.88 14.63
CA TYR A 148 -8.74 -17.33 14.76
C TYR A 148 -8.64 -16.29 15.88
N SER A 149 -9.60 -15.35 15.95
CA SER A 149 -9.64 -14.30 16.97
C SER A 149 -9.81 -14.83 18.39
N TRP A 150 -10.40 -16.01 18.52
CA TRP A 150 -10.57 -16.71 19.80
C TRP A 150 -9.30 -17.45 20.22
N MET A 151 -8.57 -18.04 19.26
CA MET A 151 -7.40 -18.89 19.52
C MET A 151 -6.11 -18.10 19.77
N VAL A 152 -5.90 -17.00 19.05
CA VAL A 152 -4.65 -16.22 19.12
C VAL A 152 -4.85 -15.01 20.04
N ARG A 153 -4.00 -14.90 21.09
CA ARG A 153 -3.98 -13.71 21.95
C ARG A 153 -3.61 -12.47 21.12
N ARG A 154 -4.52 -11.49 21.16
CA ARG A 154 -4.64 -10.33 20.27
C ARG A 154 -3.38 -9.46 20.23
N ASN A 155 -2.77 -9.32 19.05
CA ASN A 155 -1.97 -8.15 18.72
C ASN A 155 -2.88 -7.13 18.04
N ALA A 156 -3.23 -6.06 18.76
CA ALA A 156 -4.16 -5.03 18.26
C ALA A 156 -3.57 -4.17 17.13
N ARG A 157 -2.24 -4.05 17.07
CA ARG A 157 -1.53 -3.16 16.13
C ARG A 157 -1.69 -3.57 14.65
N PRO A 158 -1.45 -4.83 14.25
CA PRO A 158 -1.76 -5.31 12.90
C PRO A 158 -3.19 -5.04 12.43
N LEU A 159 -4.17 -5.19 13.32
CA LEU A 159 -5.58 -5.00 12.97
C LEU A 159 -5.94 -3.52 12.83
N ALA A 160 -5.32 -2.64 13.62
CA ALA A 160 -5.48 -1.20 13.46
C ALA A 160 -4.99 -0.71 12.08
N GLU A 161 -3.90 -1.28 11.55
CA GLU A 161 -3.41 -0.98 10.19
C GLU A 161 -4.37 -1.45 9.09
N THR A 162 -5.12 -2.55 9.29
CA THR A 162 -6.17 -2.93 8.33
C THR A 162 -7.36 -1.95 8.33
N LEU A 163 -7.69 -1.40 9.50
CA LEU A 163 -8.74 -0.40 9.67
C LEU A 163 -8.33 0.96 9.07
N THR A 164 -7.06 1.34 9.17
CA THR A 164 -6.54 2.53 8.48
C THR A 164 -6.69 2.38 6.96
N GLY A 165 -6.41 1.18 6.43
CA GLY A 165 -6.66 0.83 5.03
C GLY A 165 -8.13 0.96 4.63
N LEU A 166 -9.05 0.44 5.45
CA LEU A 166 -10.49 0.58 5.23
C LEU A 166 -10.93 2.06 5.20
N LEU A 167 -10.46 2.87 6.15
CA LEU A 167 -10.81 4.29 6.25
C LEU A 167 -10.21 5.10 5.08
N ALA A 168 -8.97 4.82 4.70
CA ALA A 168 -8.35 5.43 3.52
C ALA A 168 -9.10 5.05 2.23
N GLY A 169 -9.48 3.78 2.09
CA GLY A 169 -10.31 3.30 0.99
C GLY A 169 -11.68 3.98 0.94
N LEU A 170 -12.33 4.15 2.08
CA LEU A 170 -13.63 4.83 2.19
C LEU A 170 -13.51 6.31 1.82
N GLY A 171 -12.54 7.01 2.40
CA GLY A 171 -12.30 8.42 2.11
C GLY A 171 -11.99 8.65 0.62
N ALA A 172 -11.08 7.87 0.05
CA ALA A 172 -10.72 7.97 -1.36
C ALA A 172 -11.88 7.58 -2.28
N GLY A 173 -12.65 6.55 -1.94
CA GLY A 173 -13.82 6.12 -2.69
C GLY A 173 -14.91 7.20 -2.72
N VAL A 174 -15.18 7.84 -1.59
CA VAL A 174 -16.14 8.96 -1.50
C VAL A 174 -15.64 10.15 -2.32
N ILE A 175 -14.37 10.55 -2.16
CA ILE A 175 -13.78 11.65 -2.93
C ILE A 175 -13.89 11.37 -4.43
N LEU A 176 -13.47 10.19 -4.87
CA LEU A 176 -13.53 9.81 -6.28
C LEU A 176 -14.98 9.77 -6.78
N SER A 177 -15.91 9.24 -5.99
CA SER A 177 -17.34 9.21 -6.36
C SER A 177 -17.90 10.62 -6.55
N VAL A 178 -17.57 11.56 -5.66
CA VAL A 178 -17.99 12.97 -5.79
C VAL A 178 -17.37 13.61 -7.03
N VAL A 179 -16.09 13.35 -7.31
CA VAL A 179 -15.43 13.85 -8.53
C VAL A 179 -16.11 13.30 -9.78
N LEU A 180 -16.43 12.00 -9.81
CA LEU A 180 -17.13 11.36 -10.93
C LEU A 180 -18.57 11.89 -11.10
N MET A 181 -19.27 12.22 -10.01
CA MET A 181 -20.59 12.86 -10.08
C MET A 181 -20.53 14.27 -10.67
N LEU A 182 -19.44 15.00 -10.43
CA LEU A 182 -19.24 16.35 -10.96
C LEU A 182 -18.73 16.36 -12.41
N TYR A 183 -18.18 15.24 -12.90
CA TYR A 183 -17.66 15.11 -14.25
C TYR A 183 -18.67 14.45 -15.20
N PRO A 184 -19.19 15.16 -16.22
CA PRO A 184 -20.21 14.62 -17.12
C PRO A 184 -19.68 13.65 -18.19
N GLN A 185 -18.36 13.43 -18.26
CA GLN A 185 -17.72 12.57 -19.26
C GLN A 185 -17.42 11.20 -18.65
N PRO A 186 -17.62 10.08 -19.39
CA PRO A 186 -17.28 8.75 -18.92
C PRO A 186 -15.77 8.64 -18.68
N VAL A 187 -15.37 8.34 -17.45
CA VAL A 187 -13.97 8.16 -17.07
C VAL A 187 -13.56 6.71 -17.30
N GLY A 188 -12.49 6.48 -18.06
CA GLY A 188 -12.00 5.14 -18.36
C GLY A 188 -11.41 4.41 -17.13
N PRO A 189 -11.36 3.06 -17.14
CA PRO A 189 -10.84 2.25 -16.03
C PRO A 189 -9.40 2.61 -15.62
N LEU A 190 -8.56 2.96 -16.60
CA LEU A 190 -7.18 3.39 -16.37
C LEU A 190 -7.08 4.63 -15.45
N VAL A 191 -7.86 5.67 -15.76
CA VAL A 191 -7.82 6.94 -15.03
C VAL A 191 -8.46 6.77 -13.66
N MET A 192 -9.54 5.97 -13.59
CA MET A 192 -10.20 5.64 -12.33
C MET A 192 -9.25 4.90 -11.38
N ALA A 193 -8.54 3.88 -11.88
CA ALA A 193 -7.55 3.13 -11.12
C ALA A 193 -6.35 4.00 -10.68
N ALA A 194 -5.83 4.84 -11.58
CA ALA A 194 -4.75 5.77 -11.24
C ALA A 194 -5.17 6.77 -10.15
N GLY A 195 -6.36 7.35 -10.29
CA GLY A 195 -6.91 8.30 -9.33
C GLY A 195 -7.14 7.69 -7.96
N ILE A 196 -7.77 6.51 -7.89
CA ILE A 196 -8.04 5.85 -6.61
C ILE A 196 -6.76 5.40 -5.93
N VAL A 197 -5.77 4.86 -6.66
CA VAL A 197 -4.48 4.45 -6.08
C VAL A 197 -3.72 5.64 -5.53
N ALA A 198 -3.71 6.76 -6.28
CA ALA A 198 -3.10 7.99 -5.82
C ALA A 198 -3.76 8.52 -4.54
N LEU A 199 -5.09 8.56 -4.53
CA LEU A 199 -5.87 9.03 -3.37
C LEU A 199 -5.69 8.12 -2.16
N VAL A 200 -5.87 6.80 -2.30
CA VAL A 200 -5.74 5.85 -1.20
C VAL A 200 -4.33 5.87 -0.65
N GLY A 201 -3.30 5.86 -1.50
CA GLY A 201 -1.92 5.90 -1.06
C GLY A 201 -1.57 7.17 -0.29
N ALA A 202 -2.01 8.33 -0.77
CA ALA A 202 -1.82 9.61 -0.08
C ALA A 202 -2.60 9.66 1.24
N LEU A 203 -3.88 9.25 1.24
CA LEU A 203 -4.71 9.22 2.45
C LEU A 203 -4.14 8.24 3.48
N PHE A 204 -3.69 7.06 3.07
CA PHE A 204 -3.14 6.05 3.96
C PHE A 204 -1.93 6.60 4.73
N GLN A 205 -0.96 7.17 4.02
CA GLN A 205 0.25 7.76 4.61
C GLN A 205 -0.03 8.95 5.53
N LEU A 206 -0.94 9.84 5.13
CA LEU A 206 -1.31 11.01 5.95
C LEU A 206 -1.99 10.59 7.26
N ASN A 207 -2.73 9.48 7.24
CA ASN A 207 -3.64 9.09 8.32
C ASN A 207 -3.06 7.99 9.22
N GLU A 208 -1.97 7.32 8.83
CA GLU A 208 -1.32 6.27 9.61
C GLU A 208 -0.98 6.71 11.04
N HIS A 209 -0.33 7.87 11.19
CA HIS A 209 0.08 8.38 12.51
C HIS A 209 -1.11 8.77 13.42
N TRP A 210 -2.17 9.32 12.84
CA TRP A 210 -3.34 9.78 13.61
C TRP A 210 -4.29 8.63 13.95
N ILE A 211 -4.50 7.70 13.03
CA ILE A 211 -5.45 6.61 13.21
C ILE A 211 -4.88 5.52 14.11
N VAL A 212 -3.57 5.23 14.09
CA VAL A 212 -3.00 4.27 15.06
C VAL A 212 -3.22 4.73 16.51
N GLN A 213 -3.27 6.04 16.75
CA GLN A 213 -3.60 6.61 18.06
C GLN A 213 -5.11 6.63 18.35
N ALA A 214 -5.94 7.01 17.38
CA ALA A 214 -7.39 7.14 17.57
C ALA A 214 -8.15 5.79 17.53
N CYS A 215 -7.65 4.82 16.77
CA CYS A 215 -8.34 3.55 16.50
C CYS A 215 -8.17 2.50 17.60
N HIS A 216 -7.30 2.76 18.59
CA HIS A 216 -7.08 1.89 19.75
C HIS A 216 -8.35 1.71 20.63
N GLY A 217 -9.44 2.45 20.34
CA GLY A 217 -10.73 2.32 21.03
C GLY A 217 -11.97 2.20 20.12
N TRP A 218 -11.84 2.16 18.79
CA TRP A 218 -13.01 2.26 17.90
C TRP A 218 -13.63 0.92 17.49
N LEU A 219 -12.84 -0.16 17.45
CA LEU A 219 -13.34 -1.51 17.15
C LEU A 219 -12.93 -2.49 18.25
N PRO A 220 -13.84 -3.32 18.80
CA PRO A 220 -13.46 -4.41 19.67
C PRO A 220 -12.46 -5.29 18.93
N ASP A 221 -11.29 -5.55 19.53
CA ASP A 221 -10.22 -6.37 18.93
C ASP A 221 -10.69 -7.76 18.44
N GLY A 222 -11.85 -8.23 18.92
CA GLY A 222 -12.47 -9.48 18.49
C GLY A 222 -13.21 -9.43 17.15
N LEU A 223 -13.60 -8.26 16.64
CA LEU A 223 -14.40 -8.14 15.41
C LEU A 223 -13.56 -7.86 14.16
N ALA A 224 -12.35 -7.29 14.32
CA ALA A 224 -11.51 -6.94 13.20
C ALA A 224 -11.05 -8.18 12.41
N ALA A 225 -10.58 -9.24 13.10
CA ALA A 225 -10.11 -10.46 12.43
C ALA A 225 -11.22 -11.21 11.64
N PRO A 226 -12.44 -11.42 12.18
CA PRO A 226 -13.58 -11.93 11.42
C PRO A 226 -13.88 -11.09 10.18
N LEU A 227 -13.88 -9.76 10.31
CA LEU A 227 -14.27 -8.86 9.23
C LEU A 227 -13.23 -8.86 8.10
N VAL A 228 -11.94 -8.81 8.43
CA VAL A 228 -10.82 -8.98 7.48
C VAL A 228 -10.93 -10.33 6.77
N SER A 229 -11.11 -11.41 7.52
CA SER A 229 -11.16 -12.76 6.99
C SER A 229 -12.37 -12.96 6.06
N ALA A 230 -13.54 -12.45 6.45
CA ALA A 230 -14.77 -12.49 5.66
C ALA A 230 -14.64 -11.70 4.34
N LEU A 231 -14.05 -10.50 4.39
CA LEU A 231 -13.80 -9.70 3.20
C LEU A 231 -12.89 -10.45 2.22
N ILE A 232 -11.72 -10.91 2.68
CA ILE A 232 -10.74 -11.61 1.83
C ILE A 232 -11.35 -12.89 1.26
N ALA A 233 -12.09 -13.65 2.07
CA ALA A 233 -12.79 -14.83 1.60
C ALA A 233 -13.79 -14.50 0.48
N GLY A 234 -14.55 -13.40 0.62
CA GLY A 234 -15.44 -12.90 -0.42
C GLY A 234 -14.72 -12.50 -1.71
N VAL A 235 -13.58 -11.81 -1.61
CA VAL A 235 -12.72 -11.45 -2.75
C VAL A 235 -12.24 -12.71 -3.48
N ILE A 236 -11.81 -13.73 -2.72
CA ILE A 236 -11.40 -15.03 -3.28
C ILE A 236 -12.58 -15.76 -3.93
N GLY A 237 -13.75 -15.75 -3.30
CA GLY A 237 -14.97 -16.34 -3.86
C GLY A 237 -15.39 -15.70 -5.18
N ALA A 238 -15.33 -14.37 -5.26
CA ALA A 238 -15.54 -13.62 -6.51
C ALA A 238 -14.47 -13.96 -7.57
N SER A 239 -13.20 -14.13 -7.17
CA SER A 239 -12.13 -14.52 -8.08
C SER A 239 -12.34 -15.93 -8.65
N ILE A 240 -12.75 -16.87 -7.80
CA ILE A 240 -13.09 -18.24 -8.20
C ILE A 240 -14.36 -18.27 -9.06
N TRP A 241 -15.32 -17.38 -8.82
CA TRP A 241 -16.47 -17.21 -9.70
C TRP A 241 -16.06 -16.82 -11.13
N ILE A 242 -15.16 -15.84 -11.28
CA ILE A 242 -14.64 -15.43 -12.60
C ILE A 242 -13.98 -16.63 -13.29
N MET A 243 -13.13 -17.37 -12.57
CA MET A 243 -12.39 -18.51 -13.12
C MET A 243 -13.28 -19.74 -13.41
N GLY A 244 -14.24 -20.02 -12.53
CA GLY A 244 -15.21 -21.10 -12.69
C GLY A 244 -16.18 -20.81 -13.82
N GLY A 245 -16.52 -19.54 -14.02
CA GLY A 245 -17.35 -19.07 -15.12
C GLY A 245 -16.68 -19.26 -16.48
N THR A 246 -15.41 -18.90 -16.64
CA THR A 246 -14.70 -19.13 -17.92
C THR A 246 -14.58 -20.61 -18.29
N ALA A 247 -14.52 -21.51 -17.29
CA ALA A 247 -14.44 -22.95 -17.50
C ALA A 247 -15.80 -23.63 -17.74
N ALA A 248 -16.91 -22.98 -17.43
CA ALA A 248 -18.25 -23.53 -17.60
C ALA A 248 -18.76 -23.26 -19.03
N ALA A 249 -18.77 -24.30 -19.88
CA ALA A 249 -19.21 -24.20 -21.28
C ALA A 249 -20.70 -23.79 -21.45
N ALA A 250 -21.50 -23.88 -20.38
CA ALA A 250 -22.95 -23.69 -20.37
C ALA A 250 -23.42 -22.40 -19.65
N LEU A 251 -22.60 -21.35 -19.58
CA LEU A 251 -23.05 -20.06 -19.06
C LEU A 251 -24.02 -19.35 -20.01
N ASP A 252 -25.00 -18.67 -19.41
CA ASP A 252 -25.83 -17.66 -20.09
C ASP A 252 -24.97 -16.53 -20.68
N MET A 253 -25.45 -15.93 -21.78
CA MET A 253 -24.71 -14.92 -22.54
C MET A 253 -24.38 -13.68 -21.69
N GLU A 254 -25.27 -13.31 -20.77
CA GLU A 254 -25.09 -12.20 -19.82
C GLU A 254 -23.88 -12.42 -18.89
N THR A 255 -23.71 -13.65 -18.39
CA THR A 255 -22.58 -13.99 -17.52
C THR A 255 -21.26 -14.02 -18.29
N LYS A 256 -21.29 -14.44 -19.56
CA LYS A 256 -20.11 -14.40 -20.44
C LYS A 256 -19.66 -12.97 -20.72
N ASP A 257 -20.59 -12.09 -21.08
CA ASP A 257 -20.32 -10.67 -21.32
C ASP A 257 -19.78 -9.98 -20.05
N ALA A 258 -20.32 -10.33 -18.88
CA ALA A 258 -19.84 -9.84 -17.60
C ALA A 258 -18.38 -10.25 -17.31
N ILE A 259 -18.06 -11.53 -17.50
CA ILE A 259 -16.70 -12.07 -17.31
C ILE A 259 -15.72 -11.44 -18.32
N GLU A 260 -16.12 -11.27 -19.58
CA GLU A 260 -15.28 -10.67 -20.61
C GLU A 260 -14.96 -9.20 -20.31
N ARG A 261 -15.94 -8.42 -19.82
CA ARG A 261 -15.69 -7.04 -19.35
C ARG A 261 -14.68 -6.99 -18.19
N VAL A 262 -14.85 -7.87 -17.20
CA VAL A 262 -13.90 -7.96 -16.07
C VAL A 262 -12.48 -8.25 -16.57
N LEU A 263 -12.32 -9.24 -17.46
CA LEU A 263 -11.01 -9.64 -17.98
C LEU A 263 -10.36 -8.57 -18.87
N ASN A 264 -11.14 -7.81 -19.61
CA ASN A 264 -10.62 -6.73 -20.47
C ASN A 264 -10.19 -5.49 -19.67
N ASP A 265 -10.83 -5.22 -18.53
CA ASP A 265 -10.56 -4.01 -17.74
C ASP A 265 -9.46 -4.20 -16.69
N ILE A 266 -9.22 -5.41 -16.20
CA ILE A 266 -8.17 -5.69 -15.20
C ILE A 266 -6.77 -5.21 -15.67
N PRO A 267 -6.31 -5.46 -16.92
CA PRO A 267 -5.03 -4.94 -17.39
C PRO A 267 -4.95 -3.41 -17.38
N LEU A 268 -6.05 -2.72 -17.71
CA LEU A 268 -6.13 -1.27 -17.62
C LEU A 268 -6.10 -0.80 -16.16
N GLY A 269 -6.76 -1.51 -15.25
CA GLY A 269 -6.66 -1.26 -13.82
C GLY A 269 -5.25 -1.42 -13.28
N PHE A 270 -4.53 -2.46 -13.71
CA PHE A 270 -3.14 -2.70 -13.34
C PHE A 270 -2.21 -1.58 -13.84
N LEU A 271 -2.33 -1.18 -15.11
CA LEU A 271 -1.56 -0.07 -15.68
C LEU A 271 -1.89 1.26 -15.00
N GLY A 272 -3.17 1.53 -14.74
CA GLY A 272 -3.62 2.71 -14.03
C GLY A 272 -3.05 2.73 -12.62
N GLY A 273 -3.04 1.58 -11.96
CA GLY A 273 -2.42 1.39 -10.66
C GLY A 273 -0.91 1.62 -10.64
N LEU A 274 -0.17 1.17 -11.65
CA LEU A 274 1.27 1.48 -11.78
C LEU A 274 1.50 3.00 -11.82
N LEU A 275 0.71 3.72 -12.62
CA LEU A 275 0.79 5.18 -12.75
C LEU A 275 0.39 5.89 -11.46
N GLY A 276 -0.72 5.48 -10.85
CA GLY A 276 -1.16 5.99 -9.55
C GLY A 276 -0.11 5.79 -8.46
N GLY A 277 0.54 4.62 -8.45
CA GLY A 277 1.63 4.31 -7.52
C GLY A 277 2.86 5.21 -7.72
N VAL A 278 3.25 5.49 -8.96
CA VAL A 278 4.32 6.47 -9.26
C VAL A 278 3.95 7.85 -8.76
N VAL A 279 2.71 8.30 -8.99
CA VAL A 279 2.22 9.61 -8.50
C VAL A 279 2.26 9.67 -6.98
N THR A 280 1.78 8.62 -6.29
CA THR A 280 1.87 8.53 -4.83
C THR A 280 3.33 8.60 -4.37
N GLY A 281 4.22 7.81 -4.97
CA GLY A 281 5.64 7.80 -4.62
C GLY A 281 6.28 9.17 -4.76
N MET A 282 5.99 9.90 -5.84
CA MET A 282 6.46 11.28 -6.04
C MET A 282 5.90 12.24 -5.00
N VAL A 283 4.62 12.15 -4.67
CA VAL A 283 3.99 12.99 -3.64
C VAL A 283 4.64 12.76 -2.28
N LEU A 284 4.90 11.50 -1.92
CA LEU A 284 5.51 11.14 -0.65
C LEU A 284 6.97 11.58 -0.54
N GLU A 285 7.73 11.42 -1.62
CA GLU A 285 9.09 11.90 -1.69
C GLU A 285 9.16 13.43 -1.54
N LEU A 286 8.24 14.15 -2.19
CA LEU A 286 8.11 15.61 -2.08
C LEU A 286 7.74 16.05 -0.65
N LEU A 287 6.91 15.25 0.04
CA LEU A 287 6.53 15.47 1.45
C LEU A 287 7.62 15.03 2.44
N GLY A 288 8.74 14.45 1.97
CA GLY A 288 9.88 14.08 2.79
C GLY A 288 9.80 12.70 3.45
N PHE A 289 8.79 11.88 3.10
CA PHE A 289 8.68 10.50 3.57
C PHE A 289 9.67 9.62 2.79
N ARG A 290 10.76 9.20 3.44
CA ARG A 290 11.71 8.22 2.90
C ARG A 290 11.51 6.86 3.55
N ILE A 291 11.35 5.82 2.74
CA ILE A 291 11.20 4.42 3.19
C ILE A 291 12.41 3.97 4.03
N GLU A 292 13.59 4.51 3.73
CA GLU A 292 14.86 4.14 4.38
C GLU A 292 14.94 4.47 5.88
N ASN A 293 14.05 5.33 6.40
CA ASN A 293 14.02 5.68 7.83
C ASN A 293 13.26 4.66 8.70
N HIS A 294 12.65 3.60 8.13
CA HIS A 294 11.88 2.60 8.89
C HIS A 294 12.66 1.33 9.26
N GLU A 295 13.93 1.18 8.88
CA GLU A 295 14.77 0.03 9.29
C GLU A 295 15.61 0.28 10.57
N MET A 296 15.46 1.42 11.25
CA MET A 296 16.25 1.77 12.45
C MET A 296 15.41 1.99 13.73
N VAL A 297 14.29 1.30 13.91
CA VAL A 297 13.56 1.24 15.19
C VAL A 297 13.26 -0.19 15.60
#